data_AF-A0A6S8AUF3-F1
#
_entry.id   AF-A0A6S8AUF3-F1
#
_cell.length_a   1.000
_cell.length_b   1.000
_cell.length_c   1.000
_cell.angle_alpha   90.00
_cell.angle_beta   90.00
_cell.angle_gamma   90.00
#
_symmetry.space_group_name_H-M   'P 1'
#
loop_
_entity.id
_entity.type
_entity.pdbx_description
1 polymer ?
#
loop_
_entity_poly.entity_id
_entity_poly.type
_entity_poly.pdbx_seq_one_letter_code
_entity_poly.pdbx_strand_id
1 'polypeptide(L)'
;EISFQGSVRVSLSLQHPGMHPVNPIRPYQTLLLKDGQSLRKEFLPDSSPQLLQFVEYLIRKGPLESFQDISVAIGEPIVEVFRMAAHLSYWGKGKIIDTLSKHNIYKISPKATFEASNPLYKKFDTLLSRIMDRKDERRKQVSLPRILAIFSMTSHTGQPMILGDHIETAKRVLNIESFEMIELLVFLLQHEILIQLHQYVYLIVPNFVSRLPKVLRAGDVHAVQGSKQRPGDEEGILTARGQSVNTGQNPTPQNTGVEEEGDAQASQQIERNELAYLKRIATDSNVYHLFKQLRPFFHGNHHFEEIMWRSNISRETLNMVIQTYNDVLIPFLC
;
A
#
# COMPACT_ATOMS: atom_id res chain seq x y z
N GLU A 1 45.33 -2.97 -33.55
CA GLU A 1 45.43 -4.26 -32.83
C GLU A 1 45.18 -4.02 -31.35
N ILE A 2 44.18 -4.69 -30.77
CA ILE A 2 44.11 -4.95 -29.33
C ILE A 2 43.73 -6.43 -29.22
N SER A 3 44.68 -7.26 -28.77
CA SER A 3 44.47 -8.70 -28.58
C SER A 3 44.04 -8.94 -27.14
N PHE A 4 42.93 -9.65 -26.94
CA PHE A 4 42.53 -10.18 -25.63
C PHE A 4 42.92 -11.66 -25.58
N GLN A 5 43.98 -11.98 -24.84
CA GLN A 5 44.34 -13.37 -24.49
C GLN A 5 43.72 -13.72 -23.13
N GLY A 6 42.68 -14.55 -23.19
CA GLY A 6 42.07 -15.16 -22.01
C GLY A 6 40.65 -15.62 -22.35
N SER A 7 40.34 -16.89 -22.12
CA SER A 7 38.99 -17.43 -22.29
C SER A 7 38.06 -16.82 -21.24
N VAL A 8 37.48 -15.66 -21.54
CA VAL A 8 36.43 -15.06 -20.71
C VAL A 8 35.17 -15.88 -20.91
N ARG A 9 34.78 -16.64 -19.88
CA ARG A 9 33.47 -17.28 -19.84
C ARG A 9 32.43 -16.22 -19.52
N VAL A 10 31.97 -15.50 -20.55
CA VAL A 10 30.88 -14.54 -20.42
C VAL A 10 29.58 -15.31 -20.27
N SER A 11 29.07 -15.47 -19.05
CA SER A 11 27.66 -15.83 -18.85
C SER A 11 26.83 -14.56 -18.96
N LEU A 12 26.34 -14.27 -20.16
CA LEU A 12 25.30 -13.25 -20.35
C LEU A 12 24.01 -13.80 -19.72
N SER A 13 23.73 -13.40 -18.48
CA SER A 13 22.38 -13.56 -17.95
C SER A 13 21.52 -12.51 -18.65
N LEU A 14 20.67 -12.94 -19.59
CA LEU A 14 19.72 -12.13 -20.35
C LEU A 14 18.53 -11.65 -19.48
N GLN A 15 18.79 -11.19 -18.26
CA GLN A 15 17.79 -10.54 -17.42
C GLN A 15 18.14 -9.05 -17.36
N HIS A 16 17.26 -8.23 -17.93
CA HIS A 16 17.48 -6.83 -18.24
C HIS A 16 18.00 -6.01 -17.05
N PRO A 17 18.88 -5.01 -17.27
CA PRO A 17 19.31 -4.05 -16.25
C PRO A 17 18.18 -3.15 -15.71
N GLY A 18 16.94 -3.32 -16.22
CA GLY A 18 15.72 -2.65 -15.78
C GLY A 18 14.70 -3.58 -15.09
N MET A 19 15.06 -4.82 -14.72
CA MET A 19 14.21 -5.66 -13.86
C MET A 19 14.28 -5.13 -12.43
N HIS A 20 13.60 -3.99 -12.24
CA HIS A 20 13.29 -3.40 -10.95
C HIS A 20 12.43 -4.36 -10.12
N PRO A 21 12.32 -4.14 -8.79
CA PRO A 21 11.21 -4.70 -8.01
C PRO A 21 9.89 -4.59 -8.78
N VAL A 22 8.99 -5.56 -8.59
CA VAL A 22 7.66 -5.63 -9.24
C VAL A 22 6.92 -4.29 -9.17
N ASN A 23 7.22 -3.47 -8.16
CA ASN A 23 6.84 -2.07 -8.05
C ASN A 23 8.04 -1.14 -8.19
N PRO A 24 7.95 -0.05 -8.99
CA PRO A 24 9.03 0.92 -9.14
C PRO A 24 9.41 1.60 -7.83
N ILE A 25 10.73 1.76 -7.60
CA ILE A 25 11.30 2.40 -6.40
C ILE A 25 10.82 3.86 -6.31
N ARG A 26 10.52 4.32 -5.09
CA ARG A 26 10.02 5.68 -4.82
C ARG A 26 10.97 6.48 -3.95
N PRO A 27 10.98 7.82 -4.06
CA PRO A 27 11.87 8.68 -3.26
C PRO A 27 11.66 8.58 -1.75
N TYR A 28 10.42 8.36 -1.30
CA TYR A 28 10.06 8.24 0.12
C TYR A 28 10.38 6.86 0.73
N GLN A 29 10.89 5.92 -0.07
CA GLN A 29 11.30 4.60 0.40
C GLN A 29 12.74 4.60 0.92
N THR A 30 13.13 3.52 1.56
CA THR A 30 14.49 3.27 2.02
C THR A 30 14.88 1.80 1.86
N LEU A 31 16.14 1.46 2.15
CA LEU A 31 16.68 0.11 2.07
C LEU A 31 16.93 -0.45 3.48
N LEU A 32 16.18 -1.49 3.84
CA LEU A 32 16.43 -2.30 5.03
C LEU A 32 17.49 -3.37 4.71
N LEU A 33 18.71 -3.16 5.19
CA LEU A 33 19.78 -4.17 5.07
C LEU A 33 19.47 -5.38 5.96
N LYS A 34 19.75 -6.59 5.47
CA LYS A 34 19.53 -7.82 6.26
C LYS A 34 20.59 -8.02 7.34
N ASP A 35 21.86 -7.86 6.97
CA ASP A 35 23.00 -7.84 7.89
C ASP A 35 24.07 -6.90 7.34
N GLY A 36 24.05 -5.65 7.80
CA GLY A 36 24.99 -4.63 7.35
C GLY A 36 26.44 -4.91 7.74
N GLN A 37 26.69 -5.59 8.86
CA GLN A 37 28.04 -5.85 9.34
C GLN A 37 28.70 -7.00 8.57
N SER A 38 27.94 -8.05 8.25
CA SER A 38 28.43 -9.11 7.37
C SER A 38 28.63 -8.59 5.94
N LEU A 39 27.70 -7.77 5.43
CA LEU A 39 27.84 -7.14 4.11
C LEU A 39 29.12 -6.31 4.00
N ARG A 40 29.48 -5.56 5.06
CA ARG A 40 30.73 -4.79 5.08
C ARG A 40 31.98 -5.67 4.92
N LYS A 41 31.97 -6.87 5.50
CA LYS A 41 33.09 -7.82 5.44
C LYS A 41 33.18 -8.55 4.10
N GLU A 42 32.07 -8.65 3.37
CA GLU A 42 32.01 -9.28 2.06
C GLU A 42 32.53 -8.37 0.94
N PHE A 43 32.58 -7.05 1.15
CA PHE A 43 33.12 -6.14 0.15
C PHE A 43 34.62 -6.38 -0.05
N LEU A 44 34.98 -6.63 -1.31
CA LEU A 44 36.36 -6.70 -1.73
C LEU A 44 37.00 -5.30 -1.67
N PRO A 45 38.34 -5.20 -1.54
CA PRO A 45 39.06 -3.93 -1.54
C PRO A 45 38.78 -3.06 -2.78
N ASP A 46 38.44 -3.69 -3.91
CA ASP A 46 38.15 -3.03 -5.19
C ASP A 46 36.67 -2.64 -5.36
N SER A 47 35.87 -2.69 -4.30
CA SER A 47 34.46 -2.30 -4.35
C SER A 47 34.30 -0.80 -4.63
N SER A 48 33.27 -0.41 -5.39
CA SER A 48 32.97 0.99 -5.68
C SER A 48 32.90 1.82 -4.37
N PRO A 49 33.62 2.94 -4.29
CA PRO A 49 33.62 3.79 -3.09
C PRO A 49 32.24 4.39 -2.82
N GLN A 50 31.46 4.68 -3.87
CA GLN A 50 30.08 5.18 -3.74
C GLN A 50 29.18 4.14 -3.06
N LEU A 51 29.29 2.87 -3.45
CA LEU A 51 28.52 1.79 -2.83
C LEU A 51 28.91 1.57 -1.37
N LEU A 52 30.21 1.67 -1.05
CA LEU A 52 30.70 1.56 0.33
C LEU A 52 30.17 2.71 1.19
N GLN A 53 30.23 3.95 0.70
CA GLN A 53 29.68 5.11 1.39
C GLN A 53 28.17 4.97 1.60
N PHE A 54 27.44 4.51 0.59
CA PHE A 54 26.01 4.22 0.66
C PHE A 54 25.68 3.17 1.72
N VAL A 55 26.40 2.04 1.74
CA VAL A 55 26.17 0.99 2.74
C VAL A 55 26.56 1.46 4.14
N GLU A 56 27.66 2.19 4.30
CA GLU A 56 28.05 2.74 5.60
C GLU A 56 27.01 3.73 6.14
N TYR A 57 26.44 4.56 5.26
CA TYR A 57 25.33 5.45 5.59
C TYR A 57 24.09 4.66 6.04
N LEU A 58 23.70 3.64 5.26
CA LEU A 58 22.55 2.80 5.57
C LEU A 58 22.70 2.03 6.89
N ILE A 59 23.91 1.58 7.25
CA ILE A 59 24.17 0.92 8.53
C ILE A 59 23.89 1.86 9.72
N ARG A 60 24.13 3.16 9.56
CA ARG A 60 23.98 4.16 10.63
C ARG A 60 22.58 4.78 10.68
N LYS A 61 21.97 5.03 9.53
CA LYS A 61 20.77 5.87 9.37
C LYS A 61 19.68 5.26 8.50
N GLY A 62 19.98 4.17 7.79
CA GLY A 62 19.18 3.65 6.68
C GLY A 62 17.68 3.63 6.91
N PRO A 63 17.15 2.90 7.91
CA PRO A 63 15.71 2.71 8.03
C PRO A 63 14.95 3.99 8.40
N LEU A 64 15.63 5.05 8.86
CA LEU A 64 15.00 6.29 9.34
C LEU A 64 14.91 7.39 8.29
N GLU A 65 15.62 7.27 7.18
CA GLU A 65 15.75 8.32 6.18
C GLU A 65 15.38 7.82 4.79
N SER A 66 14.76 8.69 4.00
CA SER A 66 14.27 8.35 2.67
C SER A 66 15.41 8.33 1.65
N PHE A 67 15.23 7.67 0.51
CA PHE A 67 16.21 7.71 -0.57
C PHE A 67 16.46 9.14 -1.05
N GLN A 68 15.46 10.01 -0.96
CA GLN A 68 15.62 11.43 -1.22
C GLN A 68 16.58 12.09 -0.21
N ASP A 69 16.39 11.85 1.08
CA ASP A 69 17.28 12.39 2.12
C ASP A 69 18.69 11.80 2.05
N ILE A 70 18.78 10.48 1.80
CA ILE A 70 20.04 9.75 1.65
C ILE A 70 20.82 10.28 0.43
N SER A 71 20.14 10.55 -0.69
CA SER A 71 20.75 11.15 -1.88
C SER A 71 21.40 12.51 -1.57
N VAL A 72 20.68 13.36 -0.82
CA VAL A 72 21.20 14.66 -0.39
C VAL A 72 22.36 14.51 0.59
N ALA A 73 22.29 13.58 1.53
CA ALA A 73 23.29 13.39 2.57
C ALA A 73 24.62 12.83 2.04
N ILE A 74 24.56 11.91 1.07
CA ILE A 74 25.75 11.31 0.45
C ILE A 74 26.28 12.23 -0.67
N GLY A 75 25.42 13.08 -1.25
CA GLY A 75 25.77 13.96 -2.36
C GLY A 75 25.71 13.25 -3.72
N GLU A 76 25.03 12.11 -3.80
CA GLU A 76 24.90 11.30 -5.01
C GLU A 76 23.52 11.51 -5.65
N PRO A 77 23.40 11.51 -6.99
CA PRO A 77 22.12 11.59 -7.66
C PRO A 77 21.15 10.48 -7.20
N ILE A 78 19.87 10.82 -7.02
CA ILE A 78 18.84 9.85 -6.57
C ILE A 78 18.74 8.62 -7.47
N VAL A 79 19.05 8.77 -8.77
CA VAL A 79 19.08 7.65 -9.73
C VAL A 79 20.17 6.65 -9.37
N GLU A 80 21.36 7.10 -8.96
CA GLU A 80 22.43 6.23 -8.52
C GLU A 80 22.08 5.53 -7.20
N VAL A 81 21.43 6.25 -6.27
CA VAL A 81 20.87 5.66 -5.05
C VAL A 81 19.87 4.54 -5.38
N PHE A 82 18.97 4.76 -6.34
CA PHE A 82 18.03 3.72 -6.79
C PHE A 82 18.74 2.53 -7.44
N ARG A 83 19.79 2.76 -8.24
CA ARG A 83 20.59 1.68 -8.85
C ARG A 83 21.30 0.86 -7.78
N MET A 84 21.92 1.49 -6.80
CA MET A 84 22.58 0.81 -5.68
C MET A 84 21.58 0.04 -4.82
N ALA A 85 20.43 0.63 -4.50
CA ALA A 85 19.36 -0.02 -3.74
C ALA A 85 18.77 -1.23 -4.51
N ALA A 86 18.49 -1.07 -5.80
CA ALA A 86 18.03 -2.16 -6.66
C ALA A 86 19.04 -3.29 -6.73
N HIS A 87 20.33 -2.97 -6.88
CA HIS A 87 21.41 -3.95 -6.89
C HIS A 87 21.46 -4.76 -5.59
N LEU A 88 21.50 -4.08 -4.43
CA LEU A 88 21.53 -4.75 -3.12
C LEU A 88 20.25 -5.57 -2.86
N SER A 89 19.10 -5.10 -3.34
CA SER A 89 17.84 -5.84 -3.23
C SER A 89 17.82 -7.08 -4.13
N TYR A 90 18.34 -6.99 -5.35
CA TYR A 90 18.44 -8.10 -6.29
C TYR A 90 19.29 -9.25 -5.74
N TRP A 91 20.42 -8.94 -5.10
CA TRP A 91 21.28 -9.95 -4.47
C TRP A 91 20.80 -10.41 -3.08
N GLY A 92 19.60 -9.98 -2.65
CA GLY A 92 19.03 -10.37 -1.36
C GLY A 92 19.79 -9.83 -0.14
N LYS A 93 20.60 -8.77 -0.31
CA LYS A 93 21.35 -8.10 0.77
C LYS A 93 20.51 -7.06 1.51
N GLY A 94 19.43 -6.58 0.89
CA GLY A 94 18.45 -5.71 1.54
C GLY A 94 17.05 -5.85 0.94
N LYS A 95 16.09 -5.21 1.59
CA LYS A 95 14.69 -5.13 1.18
C LYS A 95 14.27 -3.68 1.13
N ILE A 96 13.60 -3.28 0.06
CA ILE A 96 13.05 -1.93 -0.06
C ILE A 96 11.78 -1.86 0.78
N ILE A 97 11.72 -0.89 1.66
CA ILE A 97 10.59 -0.60 2.56
C ILE A 97 10.30 0.89 2.54
N ASP A 98 9.16 1.32 3.06
CA ASP A 98 8.97 2.75 3.33
C ASP A 98 9.84 3.16 4.52
N THR A 99 10.22 4.44 4.56
CA THR A 99 10.93 4.98 5.73
C THR A 99 10.17 4.76 7.02
N LEU A 100 10.88 4.38 8.08
CA LEU A 100 10.29 4.23 9.40
C LEU A 100 9.92 5.62 9.95
N SER A 101 8.63 5.87 10.01
CA SER A 101 8.02 7.03 10.68
C SER A 101 7.12 6.57 11.83
N LYS A 102 6.78 7.51 12.72
CA LYS A 102 5.85 7.27 13.82
C LYS A 102 4.44 6.88 13.34
N HIS A 103 4.09 7.16 12.09
CA HIS A 103 2.78 6.89 11.51
C HIS A 103 2.68 5.53 10.81
N ASN A 104 3.80 4.81 10.63
CA ASN A 104 3.76 3.47 10.05
C ASN A 104 3.05 2.52 11.01
N ILE A 105 2.29 1.60 10.44
CA ILE A 105 1.51 0.61 11.17
C ILE A 105 2.16 -0.74 10.92
N TYR A 106 2.39 -1.51 11.98
CA TYR A 106 3.03 -2.82 11.89
C TYR A 106 2.11 -3.88 12.49
N LYS A 107 2.03 -5.04 11.83
CA LYS A 107 1.35 -6.21 12.37
C LYS A 107 2.28 -7.42 12.37
N ILE A 108 2.01 -8.36 13.26
CA ILE A 108 2.68 -9.65 13.23
C ILE A 108 2.34 -10.35 11.91
N SER A 109 3.38 -10.85 11.24
CA SER A 109 3.27 -11.61 10.02
C SER A 109 2.52 -12.92 10.30
N PRO A 110 1.48 -13.25 9.51
CA PRO A 110 0.78 -14.52 9.67
C PRO A 110 1.66 -15.73 9.33
N LYS A 111 2.80 -15.49 8.67
CA LYS A 111 3.79 -16.52 8.32
C LYS A 111 4.88 -16.68 9.37
N ALA A 112 4.88 -15.88 10.43
CA ALA A 112 5.91 -15.94 11.46
C ALA A 112 5.80 -17.23 12.28
N THR A 113 6.91 -17.97 12.38
CA THR A 113 7.00 -19.21 13.17
C THR A 113 7.72 -18.95 14.49
N PHE A 114 7.07 -19.27 15.61
CA PHE A 114 7.56 -19.02 16.96
C PHE A 114 8.01 -20.30 17.69
N GLU A 115 8.54 -21.28 16.96
CA GLU A 115 9.07 -22.49 17.57
C GLU A 115 10.23 -22.20 18.52
N ALA A 116 10.24 -22.83 19.70
CA ALA A 116 11.27 -22.61 20.73
C ALA A 116 12.69 -23.02 20.25
N SER A 117 12.80 -23.88 19.24
CA SER A 117 14.04 -24.29 18.58
C SER A 117 14.59 -23.23 17.62
N ASN A 118 13.82 -22.19 17.31
CA ASN A 118 14.16 -21.21 16.28
C ASN A 118 15.43 -20.43 16.68
N PRO A 119 16.46 -20.36 15.80
CA PRO A 119 17.68 -19.58 16.05
C PRO A 119 17.41 -18.09 16.29
N LEU A 120 16.20 -17.61 15.97
CA LEU A 120 15.75 -16.25 16.22
C LEU A 120 15.92 -15.81 17.68
N TYR A 121 15.61 -16.67 18.66
CA TYR A 121 15.73 -16.31 20.07
C TYR A 121 17.19 -15.97 20.44
N LYS A 122 18.15 -16.76 19.95
CA LYS A 122 19.59 -16.49 20.15
C LYS A 122 20.05 -15.19 19.48
N LYS A 123 19.52 -14.90 18.28
CA LYS A 123 19.80 -13.64 17.58
C LYS A 123 19.21 -12.44 18.31
N PHE A 124 18.01 -12.59 18.86
CA PHE A 124 17.36 -11.58 19.68
C PHE A 124 18.17 -11.30 20.95
N ASP A 125 18.67 -12.32 21.65
CA ASP A 125 19.54 -12.13 22.83
C ASP A 125 20.85 -11.41 22.49
N THR A 126 21.39 -11.67 21.30
CA THR A 126 22.57 -10.98 20.78
C THR A 126 22.27 -9.50 20.53
N LEU A 127 21.12 -9.19 19.94
CA LEU A 127 20.64 -7.82 19.75
C LEU A 127 20.42 -7.11 21.09
N LEU A 128 19.73 -7.76 22.04
CA LEU A 128 19.51 -7.18 23.37
C LEU A 128 20.83 -6.87 24.07
N SER A 129 21.86 -7.70 23.89
CA SER A 129 23.19 -7.47 24.45
C SER A 129 23.92 -6.29 23.79
N ARG A 130 23.53 -5.89 22.58
CA ARG A 130 24.06 -4.73 21.87
C ARG A 130 23.36 -3.44 22.30
N ILE A 131 22.05 -3.51 22.52
CA ILE A 131 21.21 -2.35 22.84
C ILE A 131 21.26 -2.03 24.34
N MET A 132 21.21 -3.04 25.22
CA MET A 132 21.16 -2.89 26.67
C MET A 132 22.38 -3.51 27.37
N ASP A 133 22.93 -2.79 28.34
CA ASP A 133 24.05 -3.27 29.15
C ASP A 133 23.66 -4.51 29.98
N ARG A 134 24.62 -5.40 30.23
CA ARG A 134 24.42 -6.62 31.03
C ARG A 134 24.01 -6.32 32.47
N LYS A 135 24.37 -5.15 33.00
CA LYS A 135 24.00 -4.70 34.35
C LYS A 135 22.60 -4.11 34.43
N ASP A 136 21.95 -3.92 33.30
CA ASP A 136 20.62 -3.34 33.26
C ASP A 136 19.57 -4.38 33.67
N GLU A 137 18.97 -4.18 34.84
CA GLU A 137 17.90 -5.04 35.37
C GLU A 137 16.66 -5.07 34.46
N ARG A 138 16.44 -4.04 33.62
CA ARG A 138 15.35 -4.00 32.62
C ARG A 138 15.47 -5.12 31.61
N ARG A 139 16.70 -5.57 31.30
CA ARG A 139 16.97 -6.63 30.32
C ARG A 139 16.26 -7.93 30.67
N LYS A 140 16.07 -8.26 31.95
CA LYS A 140 15.37 -9.47 32.39
C LYS A 140 13.87 -9.44 32.06
N GLN A 141 13.30 -8.24 31.92
CA GLN A 141 11.88 -8.04 31.64
C GLN A 141 11.58 -8.02 30.13
N VAL A 142 12.60 -7.76 29.31
CA VAL A 142 12.47 -7.70 27.85
C VAL A 142 12.67 -9.09 27.26
N SER A 143 11.60 -9.65 26.69
CA SER A 143 11.62 -10.90 25.94
C SER A 143 10.92 -10.73 24.61
N LEU A 144 11.28 -11.53 23.62
CA LEU A 144 10.66 -11.49 22.29
C LEU A 144 9.12 -11.60 22.36
N PRO A 145 8.52 -12.54 23.12
CA PRO A 145 7.06 -12.61 23.26
C PRO A 145 6.45 -11.34 23.85
N ARG A 146 7.16 -10.67 24.77
CA ARG A 146 6.67 -9.44 25.40
C ARG A 146 6.69 -8.26 24.44
N ILE A 147 7.72 -8.15 23.59
CA ILE A 147 7.77 -7.16 22.51
C ILE A 147 6.68 -7.43 21.47
N LEU A 148 6.48 -8.69 21.09
CA LEU A 148 5.40 -9.06 20.18
C LEU A 148 4.03 -8.76 20.78
N ALA A 149 3.84 -8.96 22.08
CA ALA A 149 2.61 -8.58 22.77
C ALA A 149 2.30 -7.09 22.62
N ILE A 150 3.32 -6.21 22.64
CA ILE A 150 3.13 -4.76 22.41
C ILE A 150 2.64 -4.49 20.98
N PHE A 151 3.19 -5.17 19.97
CA PHE A 151 2.73 -5.05 18.58
C PHE A 151 1.37 -5.71 18.31
N SER A 152 0.93 -6.63 19.17
CA SER A 152 -0.40 -7.21 19.12
C SER A 152 -1.48 -6.34 19.76
N MET A 153 -1.11 -5.28 20.49
CA MET A 153 -2.07 -4.38 21.10
C MET A 153 -2.81 -3.58 20.04
N THR A 154 -4.10 -3.37 20.26
CA THR A 154 -4.96 -2.53 19.43
C THR A 154 -5.33 -1.25 20.17
N SER A 155 -5.68 -0.22 19.41
CA SER A 155 -6.25 1.00 19.96
C SER A 155 -7.62 0.71 20.62
N HIS A 156 -8.12 1.66 21.40
CA HIS A 156 -9.44 1.62 22.03
C HIS A 156 -10.59 1.42 21.02
N THR A 157 -10.38 1.77 19.75
CA THR A 157 -11.31 1.56 18.64
C THR A 157 -11.17 0.19 17.96
N GLY A 158 -10.28 -0.68 18.45
CA GLY A 158 -9.97 -1.98 17.84
C GLY A 158 -9.10 -1.89 16.57
N GLN A 159 -8.65 -0.70 16.19
CA GLN A 159 -7.78 -0.51 15.05
C GLN A 159 -6.30 -0.80 15.40
N PRO A 160 -5.49 -1.27 14.44
CA PRO A 160 -4.04 -1.37 14.61
C PRO A 160 -3.43 -0.04 15.02
N MET A 161 -2.47 -0.08 15.96
CA MET A 161 -1.83 1.13 16.47
C MET A 161 -0.70 1.60 15.53
N ILE A 162 -0.45 2.91 15.55
CA ILE A 162 0.72 3.47 14.86
C ILE A 162 1.99 3.22 15.67
N LEU A 163 3.15 3.27 15.02
CA LEU A 163 4.44 3.06 15.67
C LEU A 163 4.67 4.02 16.85
N GLY A 164 4.21 5.28 16.75
CA GLY A 164 4.28 6.26 17.83
C GLY A 164 3.67 5.75 19.13
N ASP A 165 2.47 5.17 19.06
CA ASP A 165 1.74 4.67 20.23
C ASP A 165 2.37 3.38 20.77
N HIS A 166 2.95 2.54 19.89
CA HIS A 166 3.73 1.37 20.32
C HIS A 166 4.99 1.78 21.09
N ILE A 167 5.69 2.83 20.64
CA ILE A 167 6.87 3.38 21.33
C ILE A 167 6.45 3.89 22.73
N GLU A 168 5.36 4.64 22.82
CA GLU A 168 4.86 5.13 24.11
C GLU A 168 4.46 4.00 25.05
N THR A 169 3.80 2.97 24.51
CA THR A 169 3.41 1.79 25.28
C THR A 169 4.63 0.99 25.75
N ALA A 170 5.64 0.81 24.90
CA ALA A 170 6.89 0.15 25.26
C ALA A 170 7.65 0.91 26.36
N LYS A 171 7.68 2.25 26.28
CA LYS A 171 8.24 3.10 27.31
C LYS A 171 7.50 2.95 28.65
N ARG A 172 6.16 2.94 28.62
CA ARG A 172 5.36 2.81 29.84
C ARG A 172 5.44 1.41 30.49
N VAL A 173 5.45 0.35 29.69
CA VAL A 173 5.32 -1.04 30.20
C VAL A 173 6.66 -1.70 30.48
N LEU A 174 7.67 -1.43 29.64
CA LEU A 174 8.99 -2.09 29.69
C LEU A 174 10.14 -1.11 29.92
N ASN A 175 9.85 0.20 30.02
CA ASN A 175 10.85 1.25 30.16
C ASN A 175 11.89 1.23 29.02
N ILE A 176 11.43 0.95 27.80
CA ILE A 176 12.24 0.93 26.57
C ILE A 176 12.18 2.32 25.94
N GLU A 177 13.33 2.90 25.64
CA GLU A 177 13.44 4.20 24.98
C GLU A 177 13.17 4.10 23.47
N SER A 178 12.83 5.22 22.83
CA SER A 178 12.42 5.24 21.42
C SER A 178 13.48 4.66 20.47
N PHE A 179 14.77 4.94 20.70
CA PHE A 179 15.85 4.40 19.89
C PHE A 179 15.96 2.87 20.02
N GLU A 180 15.87 2.34 21.24
CA GLU A 180 15.90 0.90 21.52
C GLU A 180 14.72 0.20 20.84
N MET A 181 13.54 0.82 20.87
CA MET A 181 12.34 0.31 20.20
C MET A 181 12.48 0.28 18.68
N ILE A 182 13.11 1.28 18.08
CA ILE A 182 13.40 1.31 16.63
C ILE A 182 14.37 0.19 16.25
N GLU A 183 15.43 -0.03 17.02
CA GLU A 183 16.37 -1.13 16.78
C GLU A 183 15.68 -2.50 16.88
N LEU A 184 14.77 -2.67 17.85
CA LEU A 184 13.93 -3.86 17.97
C LEU A 184 13.00 -4.02 16.75
N LEU A 185 12.36 -2.94 16.30
CA LEU A 185 11.52 -2.95 15.11
C LEU A 185 12.30 -3.35 13.86
N VAL A 186 13.47 -2.75 13.64
CA VAL A 186 14.38 -3.05 12.51
C VAL A 186 14.72 -4.54 12.50
N PHE A 187 15.07 -5.12 13.66
CA PHE A 187 15.34 -6.55 13.77
C PHE A 187 14.12 -7.41 13.42
N LEU A 188 12.94 -7.06 13.92
CA LEU A 188 11.71 -7.81 13.64
C LEU A 188 11.32 -7.75 12.15
N LEU A 189 11.58 -6.63 11.48
CA LEU A 189 11.38 -6.47 10.05
C LEU A 189 12.41 -7.27 9.22
N GLN A 190 13.68 -7.26 9.63
CA GLN A 190 14.76 -8.04 8.98
C GLN A 190 14.48 -9.54 9.00
N HIS A 191 13.79 -10.03 10.04
CA HIS A 191 13.41 -11.42 10.22
C HIS A 191 11.99 -11.75 9.75
N GLU A 192 11.29 -10.82 9.08
CA GLU A 192 9.93 -10.99 8.54
C GLU A 192 8.88 -11.39 9.57
N ILE A 193 9.12 -11.05 10.85
CA ILE A 193 8.19 -11.30 11.95
C ILE A 193 7.10 -10.25 11.96
N LEU A 194 7.46 -9.01 11.60
CA LEU A 194 6.53 -7.92 11.38
C LEU A 194 6.41 -7.64 9.88
N ILE A 195 5.21 -7.21 9.50
CA ILE A 195 4.93 -6.64 8.19
C ILE A 195 4.32 -5.26 8.36
N GLN A 196 4.69 -4.35 7.46
CA GLN A 196 4.15 -3.01 7.42
C GLN A 196 2.78 -3.03 6.72
N LEU A 197 1.81 -2.40 7.36
CA LEU A 197 0.50 -2.10 6.77
C LEU A 197 0.52 -0.69 6.18
N HIS A 198 -0.08 -0.55 5.01
CA HIS A 198 -0.27 0.75 4.39
C HIS A 198 -1.74 1.15 4.44
N GLN A 199 -1.98 2.44 4.64
CA GLN A 199 -3.32 3.00 4.62
C GLN A 199 -3.68 3.41 3.20
N TYR A 200 -4.80 2.92 2.71
CA TYR A 200 -5.39 3.24 1.41
C TYR A 200 -6.73 3.93 1.62
N VAL A 201 -7.19 4.64 0.59
CA VAL A 201 -8.47 5.34 0.61
C VAL A 201 -9.27 4.92 -0.61
N TYR A 202 -10.54 4.59 -0.37
CA TYR A 202 -11.51 4.33 -1.43
C TYR A 202 -12.62 5.38 -1.40
N LEU A 203 -12.93 5.95 -2.55
CA LEU A 203 -14.09 6.80 -2.74
C LEU A 203 -15.30 5.91 -3.03
N ILE A 204 -16.24 5.87 -2.11
CA ILE A 204 -17.53 5.22 -2.29
C ILE A 204 -18.57 6.32 -2.47
N VAL A 205 -19.07 6.45 -3.70
CA VAL A 205 -20.21 7.33 -3.97
C VAL A 205 -21.50 6.54 -3.80
N PRO A 206 -22.37 6.90 -2.82
CA PRO A 206 -23.65 6.25 -2.66
C PRO A 206 -24.46 6.41 -3.96
N ASN A 207 -25.14 5.33 -4.38
CA ASN A 207 -26.02 5.35 -5.55
C ASN A 207 -27.26 6.23 -5.27
N PHE A 208 -27.11 7.55 -5.33
CA PHE A 208 -28.23 8.49 -5.22
C PHE A 208 -29.14 8.46 -6.47
N VAL A 209 -28.69 7.81 -7.55
CA VAL A 209 -29.36 7.83 -8.86
C VAL A 209 -30.63 6.97 -8.91
N SER A 210 -30.78 5.98 -8.03
CA SER A 210 -32.04 5.20 -7.93
C SER A 210 -33.16 5.93 -7.18
N ARG A 211 -32.90 7.11 -6.59
CA ARG A 211 -33.89 7.90 -5.82
C ARG A 211 -34.06 9.34 -6.32
N LEU A 212 -33.76 9.63 -7.59
CA LEU A 212 -34.11 10.92 -8.17
C LEU A 212 -35.57 10.91 -8.65
N PRO A 213 -36.41 11.90 -8.30
CA PRO A 213 -37.66 12.15 -9.02
C PRO A 213 -37.33 12.39 -10.49
N LYS A 214 -38.12 11.82 -11.40
CA LYS A 214 -37.93 11.79 -12.88
C LYS A 214 -37.86 13.17 -13.58
N VAL A 215 -37.70 14.28 -12.88
CA VAL A 215 -37.92 15.65 -13.39
C VAL A 215 -36.66 16.32 -13.94
N LEU A 216 -35.48 15.69 -13.87
CA LEU A 216 -34.24 16.23 -14.45
C LEU A 216 -33.66 15.35 -15.57
N ARG A 217 -34.54 14.83 -16.45
CA ARG A 217 -34.13 14.51 -17.83
C ARG A 217 -34.44 15.74 -18.70
N ALA A 218 -33.44 16.59 -18.88
CA ALA A 218 -33.50 17.64 -19.87
C ALA A 218 -33.22 17.04 -21.25
N GLY A 219 -34.17 17.20 -22.17
CA GLY A 219 -33.94 16.96 -23.59
C GLY A 219 -35.15 16.49 -24.37
N ASP A 220 -36.28 17.20 -24.34
CA ASP A 220 -37.30 17.09 -25.39
C ASP A 220 -37.81 18.48 -25.75
N VAL A 221 -37.18 19.06 -26.77
CA VAL A 221 -37.66 20.24 -27.50
C VAL A 221 -38.20 19.73 -28.84
N HIS A 222 -39.45 20.10 -29.13
CA HIS A 222 -40.17 20.05 -30.42
C HIS A 222 -40.81 18.74 -30.92
N ALA A 223 -42.15 18.69 -30.82
CA ALA A 223 -43.11 18.68 -31.94
C ALA A 223 -44.54 18.66 -31.35
N VAL A 224 -45.26 19.79 -31.26
CA VAL A 224 -46.17 20.34 -32.28
C VAL A 224 -47.24 19.34 -32.77
N GLN A 225 -48.49 19.66 -32.38
CA GLN A 225 -49.80 19.36 -32.99
C GLN A 225 -50.36 17.94 -32.98
N GLY A 226 -51.62 17.85 -32.53
CA GLY A 226 -52.53 16.78 -32.95
C GLY A 226 -53.57 16.37 -31.93
N SER A 227 -54.63 17.17 -31.80
CA SER A 227 -55.88 16.82 -31.14
C SER A 227 -56.52 15.53 -31.67
N LYS A 228 -57.01 14.64 -30.78
CA LYS A 228 -58.37 14.05 -30.85
C LYS A 228 -58.72 13.11 -29.68
N GLN A 229 -59.88 13.43 -29.12
CA GLN A 229 -60.86 12.72 -28.30
C GLN A 229 -60.80 11.18 -28.14
N ARG A 230 -61.11 10.74 -26.89
CA ARG A 230 -61.79 9.49 -26.46
C ARG A 230 -63.16 9.29 -27.16
N PRO A 231 -63.90 8.16 -27.09
CA PRO A 231 -63.99 7.09 -26.05
C PRO A 231 -63.99 5.67 -26.70
N GLY A 232 -64.25 4.51 -26.10
CA GLY A 232 -64.80 3.99 -24.85
C GLY A 232 -65.10 2.49 -25.09
N ASP A 233 -65.12 1.72 -23.99
CA ASP A 233 -65.95 0.53 -23.75
C ASP A 233 -65.56 -0.88 -24.28
N GLU A 234 -65.68 -1.80 -23.31
CA GLU A 234 -66.18 -3.18 -23.37
C GLU A 234 -65.24 -4.35 -23.01
N GLU A 235 -65.74 -5.08 -22.00
CA GLU A 235 -65.29 -6.30 -21.37
C GLU A 235 -65.39 -7.52 -22.31
N GLY A 236 -64.69 -8.61 -21.97
CA GLY A 236 -65.33 -9.93 -22.07
C GLY A 236 -64.50 -11.11 -22.57
N ILE A 237 -64.17 -11.98 -21.60
CA ILE A 237 -64.35 -13.45 -21.67
C ILE A 237 -63.37 -14.30 -22.53
N LEU A 238 -62.51 -15.00 -21.79
CA LEU A 238 -62.22 -16.45 -21.79
C LEU A 238 -62.33 -17.25 -23.10
N THR A 239 -61.25 -17.97 -23.45
CA THR A 239 -61.33 -19.43 -23.70
C THR A 239 -59.98 -20.09 -23.48
N ALA A 240 -60.02 -21.20 -22.75
CA ALA A 240 -58.91 -22.08 -22.43
C ALA A 240 -58.66 -23.09 -23.57
N ARG A 241 -57.45 -23.68 -23.61
CA ARG A 241 -57.19 -25.13 -23.42
C ARG A 241 -56.05 -25.69 -24.31
N GLY A 242 -55.17 -26.47 -23.67
CA GLY A 242 -54.18 -27.39 -24.26
C GLY A 242 -52.76 -27.14 -23.74
N GLN A 243 -52.31 -27.65 -22.57
CA GLN A 243 -51.73 -29.01 -22.36
C GLN A 243 -50.83 -29.47 -23.51
N SER A 244 -49.61 -29.99 -23.35
CA SER A 244 -48.76 -30.39 -22.23
C SER A 244 -47.41 -30.86 -22.83
N VAL A 245 -46.46 -31.23 -21.97
CA VAL A 245 -45.34 -32.20 -22.17
C VAL A 245 -43.93 -31.61 -22.30
N ASN A 246 -43.22 -31.71 -21.16
CA ASN A 246 -41.76 -31.82 -21.04
C ASN A 246 -41.25 -33.09 -21.72
N THR A 247 -40.09 -33.02 -22.37
CA THR A 247 -39.05 -34.07 -22.33
C THR A 247 -37.69 -33.48 -22.72
N GLY A 248 -36.67 -33.73 -21.90
CA GLY A 248 -35.35 -33.11 -22.02
C GLY A 248 -34.35 -33.85 -22.92
N GLN A 249 -33.16 -33.24 -23.08
CA GLN A 249 -31.81 -33.84 -23.11
C GLN A 249 -30.79 -32.82 -23.70
N ASN A 250 -29.74 -32.54 -22.93
CA ASN A 250 -28.46 -31.90 -23.32
C ASN A 250 -27.61 -32.88 -24.19
N PRO A 251 -26.41 -32.55 -24.76
CA PRO A 251 -25.63 -31.28 -24.79
C PRO A 251 -24.86 -30.91 -26.12
N THR A 252 -24.29 -29.68 -26.13
CA THR A 252 -22.99 -29.20 -26.75
C THR A 252 -22.82 -29.08 -28.29
N PRO A 253 -21.80 -28.33 -28.80
CA PRO A 253 -21.28 -27.00 -28.40
C PRO A 253 -20.96 -26.10 -29.61
N GLN A 254 -21.33 -24.82 -29.63
CA GLN A 254 -20.60 -23.82 -30.46
C GLN A 254 -20.47 -22.47 -29.77
N ASN A 255 -19.23 -22.01 -29.80
CA ASN A 255 -18.59 -20.89 -29.13
C ASN A 255 -18.89 -19.57 -29.84
N THR A 256 -19.30 -18.52 -29.13
CA THR A 256 -19.03 -17.11 -29.48
C THR A 256 -19.16 -16.24 -28.23
N GLY A 257 -18.08 -15.51 -27.92
CA GLY A 257 -17.89 -14.77 -26.68
C GLY A 257 -18.87 -13.63 -26.46
N VAL A 258 -19.26 -13.46 -25.19
CA VAL A 258 -19.98 -12.30 -24.65
C VAL A 258 -19.55 -12.16 -23.19
N GLU A 259 -18.39 -11.56 -22.91
CA GLU A 259 -17.98 -11.23 -21.52
C GLU A 259 -17.33 -9.85 -21.35
N GLU A 260 -17.39 -8.93 -22.33
CA GLU A 260 -16.75 -7.59 -22.19
C GLU A 260 -17.71 -6.39 -22.06
N GLU A 261 -19.03 -6.53 -22.27
CA GLU A 261 -19.96 -5.38 -22.26
C GLU A 261 -20.46 -4.94 -20.87
N GLY A 262 -20.42 -5.83 -19.88
CA GLY A 262 -20.92 -5.55 -18.52
C GLY A 262 -20.03 -4.59 -17.71
N ASP A 263 -18.71 -4.74 -17.83
CA ASP A 263 -17.73 -3.95 -17.07
C ASP A 263 -17.58 -2.53 -17.60
N ALA A 264 -17.73 -2.35 -18.92
CA ALA A 264 -17.67 -1.04 -19.56
C ALA A 264 -18.88 -0.15 -19.17
N GLN A 265 -20.08 -0.74 -19.08
CA GLN A 265 -21.28 -0.01 -18.66
C GLN A 265 -21.27 0.31 -17.16
N ALA A 266 -20.78 -0.61 -16.32
CA ALA A 266 -20.62 -0.38 -14.89
C ALA A 266 -19.60 0.73 -14.59
N SER A 267 -18.45 0.70 -15.27
CA SER A 267 -17.40 1.73 -15.13
C SER A 267 -17.89 3.12 -15.56
N GLN A 268 -18.59 3.22 -16.70
CA GLN A 268 -19.19 4.48 -17.14
C GLN A 268 -20.29 4.98 -16.21
N GLN A 269 -21.04 4.08 -15.58
CA GLN A 269 -22.10 4.45 -14.63
C GLN A 269 -21.51 4.95 -13.30
N ILE A 270 -20.41 4.37 -12.83
CA ILE A 270 -19.68 4.79 -11.64
C ILE A 270 -19.16 6.23 -11.84
N GLU A 271 -18.51 6.52 -12.97
CA GLU A 271 -18.02 7.87 -13.29
C GLU A 271 -19.14 8.92 -13.37
N ARG A 272 -20.31 8.54 -13.93
CA ARG A 272 -21.49 9.43 -13.98
C ARG A 272 -22.05 9.73 -12.58
N ASN A 273 -22.11 8.72 -11.72
CA ASN A 273 -22.60 8.87 -10.34
C ASN A 273 -21.64 9.74 -9.50
N GLU A 274 -20.33 9.54 -9.66
CA GLU A 274 -19.29 10.35 -9.02
C GLU A 274 -19.38 11.82 -9.41
N LEU A 275 -19.53 12.11 -10.71
CA LEU A 275 -19.64 13.48 -11.20
C LEU A 275 -20.91 14.18 -10.72
N ALA A 276 -22.03 13.45 -10.60
CA ALA A 276 -23.27 13.95 -10.04
C ALA A 276 -23.14 14.28 -8.55
N TYR A 277 -22.47 13.43 -7.77
CA TYR A 277 -22.17 13.70 -6.37
C TYR A 277 -21.27 14.93 -6.23
N LEU A 278 -20.19 15.03 -7.01
CA LEU A 278 -19.29 16.17 -7.02
C LEU A 278 -19.99 17.50 -7.30
N LYS A 279 -20.98 17.51 -8.22
CA LYS A 279 -21.80 18.70 -8.50
C LYS A 279 -22.69 19.09 -7.33
N ARG A 280 -23.16 18.12 -6.53
CA ARG A 280 -24.04 18.35 -5.39
C ARG A 280 -23.28 18.90 -4.18
N ILE A 281 -22.08 18.38 -3.93
CA ILE A 281 -21.22 18.83 -2.81
C ILE A 281 -20.32 20.01 -3.18
N ALA A 282 -20.46 20.54 -4.40
CA ALA A 282 -19.66 21.65 -4.90
C ALA A 282 -19.78 22.86 -3.96
N THR A 283 -18.74 23.03 -3.16
CA THR A 283 -18.54 24.17 -2.29
C THR A 283 -17.29 24.88 -2.78
N ASP A 284 -17.25 26.20 -2.80
CA ASP A 284 -16.05 26.95 -3.18
C ASP A 284 -14.97 26.97 -2.07
N SER A 285 -14.84 25.84 -1.37
CA SER A 285 -13.89 25.64 -0.30
C SER A 285 -12.58 25.10 -0.88
N ASN A 286 -11.44 25.57 -0.34
CA ASN A 286 -10.12 25.03 -0.66
C ASN A 286 -10.04 23.50 -0.47
N VAL A 287 -10.76 22.96 0.52
CA VAL A 287 -10.82 21.52 0.81
C VAL A 287 -11.53 20.74 -0.30
N TYR A 288 -12.56 21.33 -0.92
CA TYR A 288 -13.27 20.73 -2.05
C TYR A 288 -12.40 20.72 -3.31
N HIS A 289 -11.69 21.81 -3.60
CA HIS A 289 -10.76 21.87 -4.73
C HIS A 289 -9.65 20.82 -4.57
N LEU A 290 -9.12 20.65 -3.36
CA LEU A 290 -8.13 19.62 -3.07
C LEU A 290 -8.72 18.21 -3.20
N PHE A 291 -9.92 17.96 -2.64
CA PHE A 291 -10.63 16.69 -2.82
C PHE A 291 -10.80 16.32 -4.29
N LYS A 292 -11.20 17.29 -5.13
CA LYS A 292 -11.35 17.11 -6.57
C LYS A 292 -10.03 16.76 -7.26
N GLN A 293 -8.92 17.37 -6.84
CA GLN A 293 -7.58 17.06 -7.34
C GLN A 293 -7.11 15.66 -6.92
N LEU A 294 -7.44 15.23 -5.69
CA LEU A 294 -7.02 13.93 -5.14
C LEU A 294 -7.91 12.76 -5.54
N ARG A 295 -9.11 13.02 -6.09
CA ARG A 295 -10.06 12.02 -6.59
C ARG A 295 -9.39 10.86 -7.37
N PRO A 296 -8.47 11.11 -8.33
CA PRO A 296 -7.85 10.05 -9.12
C PRO A 296 -6.97 9.10 -8.31
N PHE A 297 -6.70 9.37 -7.03
CA PHE A 297 -5.94 8.49 -6.16
C PHE A 297 -6.82 7.66 -5.21
N PHE A 298 -8.10 8.02 -5.04
CA PHE A 298 -9.03 7.37 -4.10
C PHE A 298 -9.72 6.13 -4.69
N HIS A 299 -8.97 5.27 -5.36
CA HIS A 299 -9.45 3.98 -5.89
C HIS A 299 -8.81 2.78 -5.19
N GLY A 300 -8.10 3.00 -4.08
CA GLY A 300 -7.50 1.95 -3.29
C GLY A 300 -6.17 1.36 -3.78
N ASN A 301 -5.58 1.84 -4.90
CA ASN A 301 -4.23 1.37 -5.30
C ASN A 301 -3.09 2.31 -4.89
N HIS A 302 -3.40 3.53 -4.43
CA HIS A 302 -2.41 4.46 -3.89
C HIS A 302 -2.57 4.52 -2.38
N HIS A 303 -1.52 4.16 -1.66
CA HIS A 303 -1.48 4.34 -0.21
C HIS A 303 -1.14 5.80 0.13
N PHE A 304 -1.33 6.17 1.39
CA PHE A 304 -1.14 7.53 1.89
C PHE A 304 0.17 8.20 1.46
N GLU A 305 1.32 7.53 1.62
CA GLU A 305 2.62 8.12 1.28
C GLU A 305 2.78 8.40 -0.21
N GLU A 306 2.29 7.50 -1.07
CA GLU A 306 2.29 7.70 -2.52
C GLU A 306 1.38 8.89 -2.91
N ILE A 307 0.23 9.07 -2.25
CA ILE A 307 -0.66 10.22 -2.49
C ILE A 307 0.01 11.52 -2.06
N MET A 308 0.59 11.54 -0.86
CA MET A 308 1.30 12.69 -0.31
C MET A 308 2.46 13.10 -1.21
N TRP A 309 3.27 12.13 -1.65
CA TRP A 309 4.39 12.35 -2.53
C TRP A 309 3.96 12.87 -3.91
N ARG A 310 2.99 12.23 -4.57
CA ARG A 310 2.52 12.63 -5.91
C ARG A 310 1.84 13.99 -5.94
N SER A 311 1.12 14.32 -4.88
CA SER A 311 0.33 15.55 -4.79
C SER A 311 1.05 16.68 -4.07
N ASN A 312 2.24 16.41 -3.52
CA ASN A 312 3.03 17.33 -2.71
C ASN A 312 2.21 17.96 -1.57
N ILE A 313 1.50 17.13 -0.81
CA ILE A 313 0.66 17.55 0.32
C ILE A 313 1.14 16.93 1.63
N SER A 314 0.86 17.59 2.75
CA SER A 314 1.16 17.04 4.08
C SER A 314 0.11 16.01 4.50
N ARG A 315 0.50 15.15 5.45
CA ARG A 315 -0.39 14.14 6.05
C ARG A 315 -1.59 14.78 6.76
N GLU A 316 -1.39 15.93 7.39
CA GLU A 316 -2.45 16.70 8.06
C GLU A 316 -3.48 17.21 7.05
N THR A 317 -3.03 17.73 5.91
CA THR A 317 -3.92 18.18 4.85
C THR A 317 -4.71 17.01 4.25
N LEU A 318 -4.06 15.87 4.00
CA LEU A 318 -4.74 14.67 3.51
C LEU A 318 -5.77 14.15 4.51
N ASN A 319 -5.42 14.09 5.80
CA ASN A 319 -6.33 13.70 6.86
C ASN A 319 -7.52 14.67 6.99
N MET A 320 -7.31 15.98 6.83
CA MET A 320 -8.38 16.97 6.83
C MET A 320 -9.41 16.68 5.74
N VAL A 321 -8.96 16.37 4.52
CA VAL A 321 -9.86 16.01 3.40
C VAL A 321 -10.66 14.75 3.75
N ILE A 322 -9.99 13.72 4.28
CA ILE A 322 -10.63 12.45 4.62
C ILE A 322 -11.66 12.61 5.75
N GLN A 323 -11.35 13.41 6.77
CA GLN A 323 -12.27 13.69 7.88
C GLN A 323 -13.47 14.52 7.42
N THR A 324 -13.26 15.47 6.51
CA THR A 324 -14.33 16.33 5.97
C THR A 324 -15.32 15.53 5.12
N TYR A 325 -14.82 14.56 4.35
CA TYR A 325 -15.62 13.71 3.44
C TYR A 325 -15.69 12.25 3.91
N ASN A 326 -15.77 12.02 5.23
CA ASN A 326 -15.77 10.67 5.81
C ASN A 326 -17.03 9.84 5.46
N ASP A 327 -18.06 10.50 4.93
CA ASP A 327 -19.30 9.89 4.44
C ASP A 327 -19.09 9.14 3.12
N VAL A 328 -18.06 9.52 2.35
CA VAL A 328 -17.74 8.93 1.04
C VAL A 328 -16.31 8.41 0.93
N LEU A 329 -15.38 8.88 1.76
CA LEU A 329 -14.01 8.40 1.80
C LEU A 329 -13.83 7.38 2.91
N ILE A 330 -13.57 6.13 2.51
CA ILE A 330 -13.34 5.03 3.44
C ILE A 330 -11.85 4.68 3.46
N PRO A 331 -11.13 4.97 4.57
CA PRO A 331 -9.78 4.49 4.74
C PRO A 331 -9.77 3.00 5.15
N PHE A 332 -8.82 2.24 4.61
CA PHE A 332 -8.59 0.84 4.98
C PHE A 332 -7.09 0.52 5.02
N LEU A 333 -6.71 -0.55 5.73
CA LEU A 333 -5.33 -0.97 5.90
C LEU A 333 -5.07 -2.26 5.12
N CYS A 334 -3.97 -2.32 4.36
CA CYS A 334 -3.56 -3.52 3.63
C CYS A 334 -2.08 -3.84 3.86
#